data_AF-A0A451AW85-F1
#
_entry.id   AF-A0A451AW85-F1
#
_cell.length_a   1.000
_cell.length_b   1.000
_cell.length_c   1.000
_cell.angle_alpha   90.00
_cell.angle_beta   90.00
_cell.angle_gamma   90.00
#
_symmetry.space_group_name_H-M   'P 1'
#
loop_
_entity.id
_entity.type
_entity.pdbx_description
1 polymer ?
#
loop_
_entity_poly.entity_id
_entity_poly.type
_entity_poly.pdbx_seq_one_letter_code
_entity_poly.pdbx_strand_id
1 'polypeptide(L)'
;MWSDNQTDKDFLNFASVADTAAELIAKASGQPLSMGVSGGWGVGKSSMLSLISSALEARDGNPYIFVEFNAWLYQGYDDARAALLDVIARKLIEYAEQSKTGLDRAKEFLRRVKWLRVAGIAAGAGLSMATGVPPAGVLGSILAAGKGLLDGQVTEEDAKQVQEAGKAIADESGKLLSSPEDISPPQQIQDLRDHFQNTLEEMKVTLVVFIDDLDRCLPSTSIATLEAIRLFLFLPNTAFIIAADDRMIRQAVRAHFHGTELDDDLVTNYFDKLIQVPLRVPPLGTQDVRAYMMLLYVENSSLADDEKERIRSAVCQQLSESWKGKRVDARFMTETIPDCPGDLRSNLDLADRLAPLMSTAKQIAGNPRLIKRFLNTLSIRMSLACSQGVPVEETALAKVLLFERCADESAYSKLLSNVNESETGRPVFLADWEKKAVSGEELDGLKDLGASWDSDFVRDWLALEPALTDMDLRAILYVSREHMPIITPSDRLSSEAAGIMEALIGLTKRKSAPLSDQVRSLPGKDVSLMMDRLLVRARQENQWGTPNVLFAILTVVDADESHAVKFASFLGQIPVERLKAGIVPAISNYQWAKSVLDRWRDNSSTPGPVKKAINALFKNEKE
;
A
#
# COMPACT_ATOMS: atom_id res chain seq x y z
N MET A 1 -13.92 -9.34 -4.89
CA MET A 1 -13.04 -8.23 -4.41
C MET A 1 -13.00 -8.34 -2.90
N TRP A 2 -11.82 -8.35 -2.30
CA TRP A 2 -11.65 -8.56 -0.86
C TRP A 2 -11.85 -7.28 -0.08
N SER A 3 -12.78 -7.27 0.86
CA SER A 3 -13.01 -6.12 1.73
C SER A 3 -11.85 -5.92 2.70
N ASP A 4 -11.51 -4.64 2.91
CA ASP A 4 -10.49 -4.20 3.87
C ASP A 4 -11.12 -3.94 5.25
N ASN A 5 -12.05 -4.81 5.64
CA ASN A 5 -12.73 -4.77 6.93
C ASN A 5 -12.13 -5.81 7.88
N GLN A 6 -12.23 -5.54 9.18
CA GLN A 6 -11.95 -6.54 10.23
C GLN A 6 -12.92 -7.71 10.10
N THR A 7 -12.46 -8.89 10.48
CA THR A 7 -13.26 -10.11 10.51
C THR A 7 -13.14 -10.76 11.87
N ASP A 8 -14.24 -11.34 12.31
CA ASP A 8 -14.41 -12.25 13.44
C ASP A 8 -13.97 -13.69 13.12
N LYS A 9 -13.80 -14.03 11.83
CA LYS A 9 -13.26 -15.33 11.40
C LYS A 9 -11.74 -15.31 11.48
N ASP A 10 -11.16 -16.32 12.12
CA ASP A 10 -9.71 -16.45 12.16
C ASP A 10 -9.16 -16.97 10.82
N PHE A 11 -8.57 -16.07 10.04
CA PHE A 11 -7.79 -16.38 8.83
C PHE A 11 -6.28 -16.22 9.03
N LEU A 12 -5.86 -15.68 10.19
CA LEU A 12 -4.48 -15.29 10.47
C LEU A 12 -3.82 -16.17 11.53
N ASN A 13 -4.53 -17.20 12.00
CA ASN A 13 -4.11 -18.10 13.07
C ASN A 13 -3.82 -17.33 14.37
N PHE A 14 -4.68 -16.35 14.67
CA PHE A 14 -4.60 -15.51 15.86
C PHE A 14 -5.45 -16.04 17.02
N ALA A 15 -6.28 -17.08 16.78
CA ALA A 15 -7.17 -17.65 17.79
C ALA A 15 -6.44 -18.02 19.08
N SER A 16 -5.25 -18.65 19.02
CA SER A 16 -4.53 -19.04 20.25
C SER A 16 -4.11 -17.84 21.11
N VAL A 17 -3.75 -16.72 20.48
CA VAL A 17 -3.37 -15.48 21.18
C VAL A 17 -4.61 -14.80 21.75
N ALA A 18 -5.68 -14.73 20.96
CA ALA A 18 -6.97 -14.19 21.39
C ALA A 18 -7.57 -14.99 22.56
N ASP A 19 -7.52 -16.33 22.49
CA ASP A 19 -7.99 -17.24 23.54
C ASP A 19 -7.20 -17.05 24.84
N THR A 20 -5.88 -16.83 24.75
CA THR A 20 -5.03 -16.54 25.91
C THR A 20 -5.44 -15.22 26.55
N ALA A 21 -5.67 -14.17 25.75
CA ALA A 21 -6.12 -12.87 26.25
C ALA A 21 -7.51 -12.97 26.91
N ALA A 22 -8.43 -13.70 26.28
CA ALA A 22 -9.76 -13.99 26.84
C ALA A 22 -9.66 -14.79 28.15
N GLU A 23 -8.73 -15.74 28.24
CA GLU A 23 -8.49 -16.51 29.47
C GLU A 23 -7.98 -15.62 30.62
N LEU A 24 -7.09 -14.69 30.33
CA LEU A 24 -6.59 -13.74 31.33
C LEU A 24 -7.71 -12.84 31.85
N ILE A 25 -8.58 -12.32 30.98
CA ILE A 25 -9.75 -11.53 31.38
C ILE A 25 -10.70 -12.38 32.25
N ALA A 26 -11.01 -13.60 31.83
CA ALA A 26 -11.89 -14.49 32.58
C ALA A 26 -11.32 -14.83 33.97
N LYS A 27 -10.02 -15.15 34.05
CA LYS A 27 -9.34 -15.47 35.31
C LYS A 27 -9.21 -14.27 36.24
N ALA A 28 -9.19 -13.04 35.72
CA ALA A 28 -9.12 -11.84 36.55
C ALA A 28 -10.28 -11.74 37.55
N SER A 29 -11.42 -12.43 37.30
CA SER A 29 -12.50 -12.60 38.28
C SER A 29 -12.98 -11.28 38.91
N GLY A 30 -13.15 -10.25 38.08
CA GLY A 30 -13.56 -8.90 38.51
C GLY A 30 -12.42 -7.97 38.94
N GLN A 31 -11.17 -8.43 38.95
CA GLN A 31 -10.01 -7.53 39.07
C GLN A 31 -9.85 -6.71 37.78
N PRO A 32 -9.51 -5.40 37.89
CA PRO A 32 -9.26 -4.56 36.74
C PRO A 32 -8.08 -5.07 35.92
N LEU A 33 -8.27 -5.21 34.61
CA LEU A 33 -7.23 -5.63 33.68
C LEU A 33 -7.04 -4.58 32.58
N SER A 34 -5.79 -4.29 32.24
CA SER A 34 -5.45 -3.49 31.07
C SER A 34 -4.45 -4.19 30.17
N MET A 35 -4.82 -4.37 28.90
CA MET A 35 -4.04 -5.06 27.90
C MET A 35 -3.74 -4.15 26.71
N GLY A 36 -2.50 -4.17 26.25
CA GLY A 36 -2.11 -3.48 25.02
C GLY A 36 -2.00 -4.49 23.89
N VAL A 37 -2.65 -4.27 22.76
CA VAL A 37 -2.48 -5.07 21.53
C VAL A 37 -1.65 -4.25 20.55
N SER A 38 -0.37 -4.56 20.45
CA SER A 38 0.56 -3.77 19.64
C SER A 38 0.99 -4.45 18.36
N GLY A 39 1.19 -3.63 17.33
CA GLY A 39 1.54 -4.08 15.99
C GLY A 39 1.49 -2.93 14.98
N GLY A 40 2.20 -3.10 13.87
CA GLY A 40 2.24 -2.11 12.80
C GLY A 40 0.87 -1.88 12.16
N TRP A 41 0.80 -0.93 11.23
CA TRP A 41 -0.45 -0.65 10.54
C TRP A 41 -0.85 -1.80 9.60
N GLY A 42 -2.12 -2.23 9.65
CA GLY A 42 -2.65 -3.28 8.77
C GLY A 42 -2.28 -4.73 9.13
N VAL A 43 -1.62 -4.97 10.27
CA VAL A 43 -1.21 -6.32 10.70
C VAL A 43 -2.34 -7.17 11.30
N GLY A 44 -3.52 -6.59 11.52
CA GLY A 44 -4.69 -7.31 12.06
C GLY A 44 -5.02 -7.03 13.53
N LYS A 45 -4.61 -5.88 14.10
CA LYS A 45 -4.95 -5.49 15.48
C LYS A 45 -6.47 -5.52 15.75
N SER A 46 -7.26 -4.86 14.91
CA SER A 46 -8.73 -4.83 15.08
C SER A 46 -9.37 -6.22 14.93
N SER A 47 -8.83 -7.06 14.04
CA SER A 47 -9.26 -8.47 13.93
C SER A 47 -8.91 -9.27 15.19
N MET A 48 -7.75 -9.03 15.80
CA MET A 48 -7.42 -9.61 17.12
C MET A 48 -8.43 -9.20 18.19
N LEU A 49 -8.87 -7.93 18.22
CA LEU A 49 -9.90 -7.47 19.16
C LEU A 49 -11.23 -8.21 18.95
N SER A 50 -11.68 -8.36 17.70
CA SER A 50 -12.89 -9.12 17.37
C SER A 50 -12.77 -10.58 17.81
N LEU A 51 -11.62 -11.23 17.58
CA LEU A 51 -11.39 -12.61 18.04
C LEU A 51 -11.40 -12.73 19.57
N ILE A 52 -10.85 -11.75 20.30
CA ILE A 52 -10.91 -11.71 21.77
C ILE A 52 -12.37 -11.61 22.23
N SER A 53 -13.18 -10.75 21.58
CA SER A 53 -14.61 -10.61 21.89
C SER A 53 -15.35 -11.94 21.71
N SER A 54 -15.18 -12.59 20.56
CA SER A 54 -15.82 -13.89 20.28
C SER A 54 -15.34 -14.99 21.25
N ALA A 55 -14.05 -15.00 21.61
CA ALA A 55 -13.51 -15.96 22.58
C ALA A 55 -14.03 -15.72 24.01
N LEU A 56 -14.41 -14.49 24.37
CA LEU A 56 -15.05 -14.17 25.64
C LEU A 56 -16.53 -14.56 25.64
N GLU A 57 -17.25 -14.29 24.55
CA GLU A 57 -18.67 -14.67 24.38
C GLU A 57 -18.89 -16.18 24.46
N ALA A 58 -17.91 -16.96 23.99
CA ALA A 58 -17.96 -18.42 24.03
C ALA A 58 -17.70 -19.04 25.42
N ARG A 59 -17.36 -18.22 26.43
CA ARG A 59 -17.01 -18.69 27.78
C ARG A 59 -18.20 -18.62 28.73
N ASP A 60 -18.30 -19.63 29.61
CA ASP A 60 -19.24 -19.63 30.72
C ASP A 60 -18.79 -18.67 31.83
N GLY A 61 -19.72 -17.94 32.44
CA GLY A 61 -19.43 -17.06 33.57
C GLY A 61 -20.35 -15.84 33.66
N ASN A 62 -19.83 -14.78 34.30
CA ASN A 62 -20.51 -13.49 34.31
C ASN A 62 -20.58 -12.91 32.89
N PRO A 63 -21.72 -12.33 32.49
CA PRO A 63 -21.86 -11.72 31.16
C PRO A 63 -20.86 -10.58 30.93
N TYR A 64 -20.37 -10.49 29.70
CA TYR A 64 -19.50 -9.40 29.24
C TYR A 64 -20.33 -8.33 28.54
N ILE A 65 -20.01 -7.06 28.77
CA ILE A 65 -20.51 -5.93 27.97
C ILE A 65 -19.34 -5.41 27.15
N PHE A 66 -19.45 -5.48 25.83
CA PHE A 66 -18.41 -4.97 24.93
C PHE A 66 -18.68 -3.52 24.54
N VAL A 67 -17.65 -2.69 24.66
CA VAL A 67 -17.66 -1.30 24.21
C VAL A 67 -16.53 -1.10 23.22
N GLU A 68 -16.87 -0.80 21.97
CA GLU A 68 -15.90 -0.41 20.95
C GLU A 68 -15.78 1.12 20.90
N PHE A 69 -14.56 1.62 21.05
CA PHE A 69 -14.24 3.04 20.98
C PHE A 69 -13.12 3.29 19.97
N ASN A 70 -13.47 3.84 18.81
CA ASN A 70 -12.50 4.28 17.82
C ASN A 70 -12.10 5.74 18.13
N ALA A 71 -10.88 5.93 18.64
CA ALA A 71 -10.42 7.24 19.09
C ALA A 71 -10.35 8.26 17.94
N TRP A 72 -10.06 7.81 16.72
CA TRP A 72 -9.91 8.66 15.55
C TRP A 72 -11.23 9.30 15.09
N LEU A 73 -12.36 8.59 15.25
CA LEU A 73 -13.69 9.15 14.93
C LEU A 73 -14.06 10.36 15.79
N TYR A 74 -13.49 10.46 16.98
CA TYR A 74 -13.76 11.56 17.92
C TYR A 74 -12.68 12.66 17.87
N GLN A 75 -11.74 12.58 16.93
CA GLN A 75 -10.74 13.62 16.74
C GLN A 75 -11.41 14.94 16.30
N GLY A 76 -11.17 16.01 17.06
CA GLY A 76 -11.73 17.34 16.79
C GLY A 76 -13.11 17.60 17.42
N TYR A 77 -13.71 16.62 18.10
CA TYR A 77 -14.88 16.81 18.96
C TYR A 77 -14.46 17.18 20.39
N ASP A 78 -15.31 17.94 21.11
CA ASP A 78 -15.09 18.32 22.52
C ASP A 78 -14.81 17.10 23.41
N ASP A 79 -13.81 17.26 24.30
CA ASP A 79 -13.33 16.35 25.36
C ASP A 79 -13.45 14.83 25.07
N ALA A 80 -12.36 14.20 24.62
CA ALA A 80 -12.25 12.75 24.42
C ALA A 80 -12.71 11.92 25.63
N ARG A 81 -12.61 12.46 26.84
CA ARG A 81 -13.11 11.82 28.07
C ARG A 81 -14.63 11.71 28.07
N ALA A 82 -15.31 12.81 27.75
CA ALA A 82 -16.76 12.84 27.70
C ALA A 82 -17.30 11.95 26.57
N ALA A 83 -16.61 11.90 25.42
CA ALA A 83 -16.96 11.02 24.32
C ALA A 83 -16.89 9.53 24.72
N LEU A 84 -15.78 9.07 25.31
CA LEU A 84 -15.63 7.70 25.79
C LEU A 84 -16.70 7.36 26.82
N LEU A 85 -16.95 8.27 27.77
CA LEU A 85 -17.95 8.06 28.81
C LEU A 85 -19.38 7.99 28.28
N ASP A 86 -19.73 8.81 27.29
CA ASP A 86 -21.06 8.77 26.66
C ASP A 86 -21.29 7.43 25.95
N VAL A 87 -20.27 6.92 25.25
CA VAL A 87 -20.33 5.61 24.57
C VAL A 87 -20.52 4.48 25.60
N ILE A 88 -19.73 4.47 26.67
CA ILE A 88 -19.85 3.49 27.76
C ILE A 88 -21.25 3.58 28.39
N ALA A 89 -21.70 4.78 28.76
CA ALA A 89 -22.99 4.98 29.42
C ALA A 89 -24.17 4.50 28.56
N ARG A 90 -24.14 4.77 27.25
CA ARG A 90 -25.17 4.28 26.32
C ARG A 90 -25.18 2.76 26.23
N LYS A 91 -24.01 2.12 26.16
CA LYS A 91 -23.89 0.65 26.12
C LYS A 91 -24.38 0.00 27.41
N LEU A 92 -24.11 0.60 28.56
CA LEU A 92 -24.65 0.15 29.84
C LEU A 92 -26.19 0.27 29.88
N ILE A 93 -26.77 1.36 29.34
CA ILE A 93 -28.22 1.51 29.25
C ILE A 93 -28.84 0.47 28.33
N GLU A 94 -28.26 0.26 27.14
CA GLU A 94 -28.72 -0.75 26.17
C GLU A 94 -28.75 -2.15 26.82
N TYR A 95 -27.69 -2.53 27.53
CA TYR A 95 -27.66 -3.78 28.27
C TYR A 95 -28.67 -3.82 29.42
N ALA A 96 -28.82 -2.72 30.16
CA ALA A 96 -29.77 -2.62 31.27
C ALA A 96 -31.23 -2.81 30.82
N GLU A 97 -31.59 -2.27 29.65
CA GLU A 97 -32.90 -2.42 29.04
C GLU A 97 -33.17 -3.87 28.64
N GLN A 98 -32.17 -4.56 28.08
CA GLN A 98 -32.27 -5.96 27.66
C GLN A 98 -32.31 -6.92 28.86
N SER A 99 -31.42 -6.72 29.85
CA SER A 99 -31.31 -7.57 31.04
C SER A 99 -32.36 -7.27 32.12
N LYS A 100 -33.03 -6.11 32.04
CA LYS A 100 -33.94 -5.57 33.06
C LYS A 100 -33.28 -5.39 34.43
N THR A 101 -31.98 -5.12 34.46
CA THR A 101 -31.20 -4.90 35.69
C THR A 101 -30.38 -3.62 35.59
N GLY A 102 -30.26 -2.85 36.69
CA GLY A 102 -29.38 -1.66 36.75
C GLY A 102 -29.78 -0.45 35.89
N LEU A 103 -31.01 -0.39 35.35
CA LEU A 103 -31.46 0.69 34.45
C LEU A 103 -31.37 2.09 35.09
N ASP A 104 -31.82 2.23 36.33
CA ASP A 104 -31.85 3.52 37.01
C ASP A 104 -30.43 4.04 37.28
N ARG A 105 -29.52 3.14 37.68
CA ARG A 105 -28.10 3.47 37.87
C ARG A 105 -27.41 3.84 36.56
N ALA A 106 -27.67 3.11 35.48
CA ALA A 106 -27.11 3.42 34.16
C ALA A 106 -27.58 4.80 33.64
N LYS A 107 -28.87 5.15 33.86
CA LYS A 107 -29.41 6.47 33.53
C LYS A 107 -28.80 7.59 34.37
N GLU A 108 -28.62 7.35 35.67
CA GLU A 108 -27.97 8.29 36.57
C GLU A 108 -26.50 8.52 36.18
N PHE A 109 -25.77 7.46 35.82
CA PHE A 109 -24.42 7.55 35.27
C PHE A 109 -24.38 8.43 34.01
N LEU A 110 -25.27 8.18 33.03
CA LEU A 110 -25.37 9.02 31.83
C LEU A 110 -25.67 10.49 32.16
N ARG A 111 -26.55 10.76 33.12
CA ARG A 111 -26.88 12.12 33.56
C ARG A 111 -25.64 12.84 34.09
N ARG A 112 -24.82 12.17 34.88
CA ARG A 112 -23.56 12.70 35.40
C ARG A 112 -22.52 12.93 34.30
N VAL A 113 -22.43 12.03 33.33
CA VAL A 113 -21.56 12.23 32.14
C VAL A 113 -21.98 13.47 31.34
N LYS A 114 -23.29 13.65 31.09
CA LYS A 114 -23.82 14.84 30.41
C LYS A 114 -23.55 16.12 31.19
N TRP A 115 -23.70 16.08 32.52
CA TRP A 115 -23.37 17.20 33.39
C TRP A 115 -21.87 17.54 33.32
N LEU A 116 -20.97 16.55 33.37
CA LEU A 116 -19.52 16.75 33.25
C LEU A 116 -19.17 17.45 31.93
N ARG A 117 -19.83 17.05 30.84
CA ARG A 117 -19.66 17.68 29.52
C ARG A 117 -20.10 19.15 29.52
N VAL A 118 -21.26 19.46 30.11
CA VAL A 118 -21.76 20.84 30.21
C VAL A 118 -20.90 21.70 31.14
N ALA A 119 -20.46 21.14 32.27
CA ALA A 119 -19.59 21.81 33.23
C ALA A 119 -18.20 22.11 32.66
N GLY A 120 -17.61 21.20 31.88
CA GLY A 120 -16.35 21.41 31.17
C GLY A 120 -16.43 22.55 30.15
N ILE A 121 -17.54 22.63 29.42
CA ILE A 121 -17.82 23.73 28.47
C ILE A 121 -17.99 25.06 29.22
N ALA A 122 -18.69 25.07 30.36
CA ALA A 122 -18.88 26.26 31.19
C ALA A 122 -17.56 26.76 31.83
N ALA A 123 -16.68 25.86 32.24
CA ALA A 123 -15.37 26.19 32.80
C ALA A 123 -14.43 26.81 31.75
N GLY A 124 -14.47 26.34 30.50
CA GLY A 124 -13.72 26.92 29.38
C GLY A 124 -14.14 28.35 29.03
N ALA A 125 -15.43 28.68 29.16
CA ALA A 125 -15.95 30.04 29.00
C ALA A 125 -15.66 30.95 30.22
N GLY A 126 -15.53 30.37 31.42
CA GLY A 126 -15.31 31.11 32.67
C GLY A 126 -13.88 31.59 32.93
N LEU A 127 -12.87 30.98 32.30
CA LEU A 127 -11.45 31.34 32.48
C LEU A 127 -11.09 32.74 31.94
N SER A 128 -11.87 33.26 30.99
CA SER A 128 -11.73 34.64 30.50
C SER A 128 -12.18 35.71 31.50
N MET A 129 -13.02 35.35 32.50
CA MET A 129 -13.52 36.32 33.48
C MET A 129 -12.57 36.52 34.67
N ALA A 130 -11.73 35.53 34.99
CA ALA A 130 -10.83 35.59 36.15
C ALA A 130 -9.44 36.20 35.83
N THR A 131 -9.03 36.24 34.55
CA THR A 131 -7.67 36.64 34.15
C THR A 131 -7.58 38.01 33.47
N GLY A 132 -8.70 38.66 33.16
CA GLY A 132 -8.74 40.02 32.59
C GLY A 132 -8.21 40.14 31.16
N VAL A 133 -7.92 39.03 30.47
CA VAL A 133 -7.45 39.03 29.08
C VAL A 133 -8.65 38.79 28.14
N PRO A 134 -8.88 39.65 27.12
CA PRO A 134 -10.04 39.51 26.23
C PRO A 134 -9.98 38.20 25.41
N PRO A 135 -11.09 37.47 25.24
CA PRO A 135 -11.13 36.23 24.50
C PRO A 135 -11.22 36.52 23.00
N ALA A 136 -10.11 36.83 22.34
CA ALA A 136 -10.09 36.99 20.89
C ALA A 136 -10.28 35.66 20.13
N GLY A 137 -10.22 34.51 20.81
CA GLY A 137 -10.26 33.18 20.18
C GLY A 137 -11.55 32.37 20.37
N VAL A 138 -12.42 32.70 21.33
CA VAL A 138 -13.56 31.83 21.73
C VAL A 138 -14.86 32.16 20.99
N LEU A 139 -14.98 33.37 20.42
CA LEU A 139 -16.19 33.77 19.69
C LEU A 139 -16.35 33.12 18.30
N GLY A 140 -15.30 32.50 17.75
CA GLY A 140 -15.33 31.91 16.40
C GLY A 140 -16.06 30.58 16.29
N SER A 141 -16.14 29.79 17.38
CA SER A 141 -16.68 28.42 17.34
C SER A 141 -18.18 28.33 17.66
N ILE A 142 -18.75 29.31 18.39
CA ILE A 142 -20.19 29.32 18.71
C ILE A 142 -21.03 29.75 17.49
N LEU A 143 -20.47 30.55 16.58
CA LEU A 143 -21.16 31.01 15.36
C LEU A 143 -21.29 29.95 14.26
N ALA A 144 -20.53 28.85 14.31
CA ALA A 144 -20.49 27.86 13.23
C ALA A 144 -21.65 26.83 13.26
N ALA A 145 -22.44 26.79 14.34
CA ALA A 145 -23.59 25.88 14.46
C ALA A 145 -24.88 26.42 13.79
N GLY A 146 -24.88 27.66 13.30
CA GLY A 146 -26.02 28.29 12.60
C GLY A 146 -25.71 28.51 11.11
N LYS A 147 -25.97 27.50 10.28
CA LYS A 147 -25.89 27.62 8.81
C LYS A 147 -26.96 28.62 8.33
N GLY A 148 -26.60 29.88 8.09
CA GLY A 148 -27.54 30.84 7.49
C GLY A 148 -27.26 32.34 7.63
N LEU A 149 -26.10 32.80 8.12
CA LEU A 149 -25.82 34.24 8.27
C LEU A 149 -24.49 34.61 7.60
N LEU A 150 -24.46 34.43 6.29
CA LEU A 150 -23.52 35.11 5.40
C LEU A 150 -24.31 35.80 4.29
N ASP A 151 -25.22 36.70 4.68
CA ASP A 151 -25.58 37.83 3.84
C ASP A 151 -25.97 39.01 4.74
N GLY A 152 -25.27 40.12 4.54
CA GLY A 152 -25.13 41.22 5.50
C GLY A 152 -26.34 42.13 5.67
N GLN A 153 -27.52 41.60 5.97
CA GLN A 153 -28.67 42.38 6.43
C GLN A 153 -29.42 41.62 7.52
N VAL A 154 -29.23 42.03 8.78
CA VAL A 154 -30.01 41.52 9.92
C VAL A 154 -31.34 42.27 9.95
N THR A 155 -32.45 41.55 9.80
CA THR A 155 -33.79 42.11 9.95
C THR A 155 -34.31 41.96 11.38
N GLU A 156 -35.32 42.75 11.76
CA GLU A 156 -35.92 42.73 13.10
C GLU A 156 -36.64 41.40 13.44
N GLU A 157 -36.97 40.60 12.42
CA GLU A 157 -37.50 39.23 12.57
C GLU A 157 -36.43 38.21 12.95
N ASP A 158 -35.20 38.35 12.44
CA ASP A 158 -34.07 37.48 12.79
C ASP A 158 -33.69 37.66 14.27
N ALA A 159 -33.78 38.89 14.78
CA ALA A 159 -33.54 39.18 16.20
C ALA A 159 -34.58 38.51 17.12
N LYS A 160 -35.84 38.41 16.69
CA LYS A 160 -36.90 37.71 17.44
C LYS A 160 -36.73 36.20 17.38
N GLN A 161 -36.34 35.63 16.25
CA GLN A 161 -36.03 34.19 16.15
C GLN A 161 -34.83 33.81 17.03
N VAL A 162 -33.80 34.66 17.10
CA VAL A 162 -32.65 34.46 18.02
C VAL A 162 -33.08 34.57 19.48
N GLN A 163 -34.00 35.47 19.82
CA GLN A 163 -34.52 35.62 21.18
C GLN A 163 -35.42 34.45 21.61
N GLU A 164 -36.23 33.90 20.69
CA GLU A 164 -37.07 32.72 20.94
C GLU A 164 -36.25 31.43 20.96
N ALA A 165 -35.27 31.27 20.07
CA ALA A 165 -34.31 30.16 20.13
C ALA A 165 -33.46 30.22 21.41
N GLY A 166 -33.04 31.42 21.82
CA GLY A 166 -32.34 31.64 23.10
C GLY A 166 -33.20 31.32 24.32
N LYS A 167 -34.51 31.62 24.28
CA LYS A 167 -35.47 31.21 25.31
C LYS A 167 -35.71 29.70 25.35
N ALA A 168 -35.83 29.05 24.19
CA ALA A 168 -35.98 27.60 24.10
C ALA A 168 -34.76 26.88 24.68
N ILE A 169 -33.54 27.36 24.36
CA ILE A 169 -32.29 26.86 24.93
C ILE A 169 -32.24 27.11 26.44
N ALA A 170 -32.67 28.29 26.92
CA ALA A 170 -32.71 28.60 28.35
C ALA A 170 -33.72 27.74 29.13
N ASP A 171 -34.87 27.42 28.54
CA ASP A 171 -35.89 26.56 29.15
C ASP A 171 -35.49 25.08 29.17
N GLU A 172 -34.76 24.59 28.15
CA GLU A 172 -34.17 23.24 28.14
C GLU A 172 -32.99 23.12 29.10
N SER A 173 -32.21 24.20 29.24
CA SER A 173 -31.11 24.34 30.21
C SER A 173 -31.63 24.41 31.65
N GLY A 174 -32.71 25.15 31.90
CA GLY A 174 -33.31 25.35 33.23
C GLY A 174 -33.83 24.05 33.87
N LYS A 175 -34.25 23.07 33.05
CA LYS A 175 -34.64 21.73 33.53
C LYS A 175 -33.47 20.78 33.77
N LEU A 176 -32.29 21.06 33.20
CA LEU A 176 -31.06 20.29 33.42
C LEU A 176 -30.16 20.86 34.54
N LEU A 177 -30.45 22.09 35.00
CA LEU A 177 -29.64 22.89 35.93
C LEU A 177 -30.13 22.85 37.40
N SER A 178 -31.11 22.00 37.74
CA SER A 178 -31.39 21.70 39.14
C SER A 178 -30.30 20.77 39.69
N SER A 179 -29.20 21.37 40.15
CA SER A 179 -28.01 20.73 40.71
C SER A 179 -28.32 19.92 41.99
N PRO A 180 -27.68 18.76 42.21
CA PRO A 180 -27.22 18.41 43.54
C PRO A 180 -26.10 19.40 43.94
N GLU A 181 -26.13 19.80 45.20
CA GLU A 181 -25.34 20.81 45.92
C GLU A 181 -23.81 20.85 45.63
N ASP A 182 -23.19 21.95 46.04
CA ASP A 182 -21.75 22.31 46.07
C ASP A 182 -20.72 21.16 46.20
N ILE A 183 -20.52 20.36 45.15
CA ILE A 183 -19.48 19.32 45.13
C ILE A 183 -18.26 19.84 44.37
N SER A 184 -17.07 19.71 44.98
CA SER A 184 -15.79 20.08 44.34
C SER A 184 -15.44 19.17 43.14
N PRO A 185 -14.69 19.65 42.13
CA PRO A 185 -14.36 18.85 40.94
C PRO A 185 -13.73 17.46 41.23
N PRO A 186 -12.85 17.27 42.24
CA PRO A 186 -12.33 15.95 42.59
C PRO A 186 -13.40 14.99 43.13
N GLN A 187 -14.34 15.50 43.95
CA GLN A 187 -15.44 14.69 44.50
C GLN A 187 -16.39 14.24 43.40
N GLN A 188 -16.62 15.05 42.36
CA GLN A 188 -17.45 14.66 41.22
C GLN A 188 -16.83 13.51 40.41
N ILE A 189 -15.50 13.51 40.26
CA ILE A 189 -14.79 12.41 39.60
C ILE A 189 -14.90 11.14 40.44
N GLN A 190 -14.76 11.24 41.77
CA GLN A 190 -14.91 10.09 42.64
C GLN A 190 -16.34 9.54 42.60
N ASP A 191 -17.35 10.40 42.72
CA ASP A 191 -18.76 10.04 42.59
C ASP A 191 -19.03 9.33 41.26
N LEU A 192 -18.48 9.84 40.16
CA LEU A 192 -18.65 9.24 38.84
C LEU A 192 -18.06 7.82 38.79
N ARG A 193 -16.88 7.62 39.37
CA ARG A 193 -16.24 6.30 39.50
C ARG A 193 -17.05 5.36 40.36
N ASP A 194 -17.57 5.84 41.49
CA ASP A 194 -18.37 5.05 42.43
C ASP A 194 -19.70 4.62 41.78
N HIS A 195 -20.39 5.53 41.07
CA HIS A 195 -21.62 5.20 40.34
C HIS A 195 -21.37 4.19 39.22
N PHE A 196 -20.28 4.37 38.48
CA PHE A 196 -19.86 3.44 37.45
C PHE A 196 -19.62 2.04 38.02
N GLN A 197 -18.83 1.93 39.09
CA GLN A 197 -18.56 0.65 39.75
C GLN A 197 -19.84 -0.01 40.27
N ASN A 198 -20.68 0.74 41.00
CA ASN A 198 -21.94 0.24 41.53
C ASN A 198 -22.90 -0.23 40.43
N THR A 199 -22.86 0.40 39.25
CA THR A 199 -23.68 -0.01 38.10
C THR A 199 -23.24 -1.40 37.60
N LEU A 200 -21.93 -1.62 37.43
CA LEU A 200 -21.38 -2.91 36.99
C LEU A 200 -21.64 -4.02 38.01
N GLU A 201 -21.46 -3.72 39.31
CA GLU A 201 -21.72 -4.66 40.40
C GLU A 201 -23.19 -5.10 40.48
N GLU A 202 -24.13 -4.17 40.30
CA GLU A 202 -25.57 -4.49 40.29
C GLU A 202 -25.96 -5.37 39.11
N MET A 203 -25.40 -5.09 37.94
CA MET A 203 -25.62 -5.87 36.72
C MET A 203 -24.90 -7.22 36.73
N LYS A 204 -23.92 -7.40 37.63
CA LYS A 204 -23.03 -8.60 37.70
C LYS A 204 -22.33 -8.89 36.37
N VAL A 205 -21.89 -7.84 35.70
CA VAL A 205 -21.25 -7.88 34.37
C VAL A 205 -19.78 -7.50 34.48
N THR A 206 -18.97 -7.93 33.52
CA THR A 206 -17.65 -7.36 33.28
C THR A 206 -17.69 -6.47 32.05
N LEU A 207 -17.29 -5.20 32.17
CA LEU A 207 -17.17 -4.29 31.04
C LEU A 207 -15.84 -4.51 30.32
N VAL A 208 -15.89 -4.80 29.03
CA VAL A 208 -14.73 -4.97 28.16
C VAL A 208 -14.69 -3.82 27.16
N VAL A 209 -13.72 -2.92 27.31
CA VAL A 209 -13.59 -1.70 26.48
C VAL A 209 -12.45 -1.88 25.49
N PHE A 210 -12.80 -1.98 24.21
CA PHE A 210 -11.88 -2.03 23.07
C PHE A 210 -11.60 -0.61 22.58
N ILE A 211 -10.33 -0.25 22.52
CA ILE A 211 -9.88 1.08 22.11
C ILE A 211 -8.97 0.91 20.90
N ASP A 212 -9.40 1.43 19.77
CA ASP A 212 -8.70 1.27 18.48
C ASP A 212 -8.38 2.61 17.82
N ASP A 213 -7.47 2.56 16.84
CA ASP A 213 -7.03 3.69 16.01
C ASP A 213 -6.44 4.89 16.80
N LEU A 214 -5.97 4.66 18.03
CA LEU A 214 -5.30 5.68 18.84
C LEU A 214 -3.99 6.20 18.20
N ASP A 215 -3.32 5.33 17.43
CA ASP A 215 -2.11 5.63 16.65
C ASP A 215 -2.38 6.46 15.38
N ARG A 216 -3.66 6.69 15.01
CA ARG A 216 -4.06 7.58 13.92
C ARG A 216 -4.46 8.98 14.38
N CYS A 217 -4.63 9.17 15.68
CA CYS A 217 -5.01 10.44 16.26
C CYS A 217 -3.87 11.47 16.23
N LEU A 218 -4.22 12.75 16.25
CA LEU A 218 -3.25 13.81 16.56
C LEU A 218 -2.66 13.58 17.96
N PRO A 219 -1.37 13.95 18.20
CA PRO A 219 -0.71 13.71 19.49
C PRO A 219 -1.51 14.17 20.71
N SER A 220 -2.11 15.36 20.68
CA SER A 220 -2.94 15.88 21.77
C SER A 220 -4.19 15.04 22.02
N THR A 221 -4.84 14.55 20.97
CA THR A 221 -6.01 13.67 21.07
C THR A 221 -5.64 12.29 21.60
N SER A 222 -4.52 11.71 21.15
CA SER A 222 -4.03 10.42 21.66
C SER A 222 -3.77 10.50 23.17
N ILE A 223 -3.12 11.58 23.64
CA ILE A 223 -2.84 11.77 25.07
C ILE A 223 -4.12 12.03 25.87
N ALA A 224 -5.00 12.91 25.40
CA ALA A 224 -6.29 13.15 26.06
C ALA A 224 -7.13 11.86 26.18
N THR A 225 -7.07 10.99 25.18
CA THR A 225 -7.74 9.68 25.22
C THR A 225 -7.06 8.74 26.22
N LEU A 226 -5.73 8.66 26.26
CA LEU A 226 -5.01 7.89 27.29
C LEU A 226 -5.30 8.37 28.71
N GLU A 227 -5.41 9.69 28.91
CA GLU A 227 -5.82 10.28 30.18
C GLU A 227 -7.28 9.96 30.54
N ALA A 228 -8.17 9.91 29.55
CA ALA A 228 -9.56 9.48 29.73
C ALA A 228 -9.64 8.07 30.27
N ILE A 229 -8.91 7.17 29.62
CA ILE A 229 -8.89 5.75 29.94
C ILE A 229 -8.37 5.56 31.37
N ARG A 230 -7.31 6.28 31.74
CA ARG A 230 -6.67 6.18 33.06
C ARG A 230 -7.64 6.40 34.24
N LEU A 231 -8.71 7.17 34.06
CA LEU A 231 -9.71 7.41 35.11
C LEU A 231 -10.47 6.13 35.51
N PHE A 232 -10.61 5.17 34.59
CA PHE A 232 -11.46 3.99 34.76
C PHE A 232 -10.71 2.65 34.64
N LEU A 233 -9.47 2.67 34.11
CA LEU A 233 -8.63 1.51 33.82
C LEU A 233 -8.33 0.60 35.03
N PHE A 234 -8.55 1.09 36.26
CA PHE A 234 -8.32 0.34 37.51
C PHE A 234 -9.59 0.15 38.36
N LEU A 235 -10.77 0.22 37.75
CA LEU A 235 -12.02 -0.04 38.47
C LEU A 235 -12.41 -1.52 38.40
N PRO A 236 -12.96 -2.10 39.48
CA PRO A 236 -13.43 -3.48 39.48
C PRO A 236 -14.40 -3.77 38.32
N ASN A 237 -14.39 -5.01 37.86
CA ASN A 237 -15.21 -5.52 36.76
C ASN A 237 -14.97 -4.79 35.42
N THR A 238 -13.76 -4.31 35.18
CA THR A 238 -13.36 -3.72 33.89
C THR A 238 -12.15 -4.40 33.27
N ALA A 239 -12.17 -4.54 31.94
CA ALA A 239 -11.04 -4.92 31.12
C ALA A 239 -10.89 -3.91 29.99
N PHE A 240 -9.74 -3.24 29.91
CA PHE A 240 -9.42 -2.32 28.82
C PHE A 240 -8.45 -3.00 27.86
N ILE A 241 -8.76 -3.02 26.56
CA ILE A 241 -7.89 -3.54 25.51
C ILE A 241 -7.58 -2.42 24.53
N ILE A 242 -6.32 -1.97 24.52
CA ILE A 242 -5.87 -0.83 23.73
C ILE A 242 -5.07 -1.34 22.53
N ALA A 243 -5.63 -1.25 21.34
CA ALA A 243 -4.95 -1.53 20.09
C ALA A 243 -4.27 -0.26 19.55
N ALA A 244 -2.93 -0.26 19.53
CA ALA A 244 -2.15 0.85 19.00
C ALA A 244 -0.75 0.41 18.58
N ASP A 245 -0.12 1.14 17.65
CA ASP A 245 1.32 1.02 17.39
C ASP A 245 2.13 1.70 18.50
N ASP A 246 2.90 0.91 19.28
CA ASP A 246 3.76 1.38 20.36
C ASP A 246 4.69 2.52 19.93
N ARG A 247 5.20 2.51 18.69
CA ARG A 247 6.12 3.54 18.19
C ARG A 247 5.38 4.86 17.97
N MET A 248 4.18 4.80 17.40
CA MET A 248 3.37 6.00 17.12
C MET A 248 2.92 6.66 18.43
N ILE A 249 2.49 5.86 19.41
CA ILE A 249 2.10 6.39 20.73
C ILE A 249 3.30 7.03 21.45
N ARG A 250 4.48 6.40 21.44
CA ARG A 250 5.70 7.00 22.02
C ARG A 250 6.05 8.33 21.36
N GLN A 251 5.88 8.44 20.05
CA GLN A 251 6.07 9.71 19.33
C GLN A 251 5.03 10.75 19.73
N ALA A 252 3.76 10.38 19.90
CA ALA A 252 2.71 11.28 20.37
C ALA A 252 3.00 11.82 21.78
N VAL A 253 3.47 10.97 22.71
CA VAL A 253 3.90 11.38 24.05
C VAL A 253 5.07 12.37 23.96
N ARG A 254 6.12 12.03 23.20
CA ARG A 254 7.26 12.94 22.99
C ARG A 254 6.82 14.29 22.41
N ALA A 255 5.84 14.29 21.52
CA ALA A 255 5.33 15.51 20.91
C ALA A 255 4.50 16.38 21.85
N HIS A 256 3.73 15.76 22.74
CA HIS A 256 2.90 16.47 23.70
C HIS A 256 3.72 17.24 24.75
N PHE A 257 4.90 16.74 25.10
CA PHE A 257 5.75 17.29 26.16
C PHE A 257 6.98 18.05 25.62
N HIS A 258 6.94 18.50 24.37
CA HIS A 258 7.99 19.33 23.76
C HIS A 258 8.35 20.53 24.65
N GLY A 259 9.63 20.67 25.01
CA GLY A 259 10.17 21.77 25.83
C GLY A 259 10.57 21.40 27.26
N THR A 260 10.32 20.16 27.68
CA THR A 260 10.92 19.58 28.88
C THR A 260 12.00 18.60 28.42
N GLU A 261 13.19 18.58 29.04
CA GLU A 261 14.16 17.49 28.83
C GLU A 261 13.52 16.19 29.33
N LEU A 262 12.79 15.52 28.46
CA LEU A 262 12.19 14.23 28.77
C LEU A 262 13.26 13.17 28.60
N ASP A 263 13.51 12.48 29.70
CA ASP A 263 14.20 11.20 29.67
C ASP A 263 13.34 10.18 28.89
N ASP A 264 13.96 9.35 28.05
CA ASP A 264 13.26 8.28 27.33
C ASP A 264 12.59 7.28 28.29
N ASP A 265 13.08 7.24 29.53
CA ASP A 265 12.51 6.51 30.65
C ASP A 265 11.12 7.05 31.05
N LEU A 266 10.85 8.36 30.97
CA LEU A 266 9.53 8.92 31.30
C LEU A 266 8.47 8.52 30.27
N VAL A 267 8.83 8.48 28.98
CA VAL A 267 7.93 8.08 27.89
C VAL A 267 7.56 6.60 28.02
N THR A 268 8.55 5.76 28.31
CA THR A 268 8.34 4.32 28.52
C THR A 268 7.49 4.06 29.76
N ASN A 269 7.79 4.75 30.87
CA ASN A 269 7.03 4.65 32.12
C ASN A 269 5.56 5.12 32.01
N TYR A 270 5.25 6.06 31.10
CA TYR A 270 3.87 6.49 30.89
C TYR A 270 3.00 5.35 30.35
N PHE A 271 3.53 4.57 29.40
CA PHE A 271 2.84 3.46 28.75
C PHE A 271 2.77 2.22 29.64
N ASP A 272 3.88 1.86 30.30
CA ASP A 272 3.96 0.68 31.17
C ASP A 272 3.03 0.81 32.39
N LYS A 273 2.69 2.03 32.81
CA LYS A 273 1.69 2.27 33.87
C LYS A 273 0.26 2.08 33.40
N LEU A 274 -0.02 2.18 32.11
CA LEU A 274 -1.36 2.02 31.56
C LEU A 274 -1.61 0.59 31.10
N ILE A 275 -0.59 -0.11 30.59
CA ILE A 275 -0.73 -1.47 30.07
C ILE A 275 -0.09 -2.46 31.03
N GLN A 276 -0.92 -3.30 31.65
CA GLN A 276 -0.44 -4.35 32.54
C GLN A 276 0.04 -5.58 31.75
N VAL A 277 -0.66 -5.90 30.65
CA VAL A 277 -0.34 -7.06 29.80
C VAL A 277 -0.10 -6.60 28.36
N PRO A 278 1.16 -6.53 27.90
CA PRO A 278 1.46 -6.25 26.50
C PRO A 278 1.34 -7.52 25.65
N LEU A 279 0.42 -7.50 24.70
CA LEU A 279 0.23 -8.52 23.66
C LEU A 279 0.71 -7.96 22.33
N ARG A 280 1.59 -8.69 21.64
CA ARG A 280 2.04 -8.32 20.29
C ARG A 280 1.32 -9.17 19.26
N VAL A 281 0.81 -8.54 18.21
CA VAL A 281 0.30 -9.26 17.04
C VAL A 281 1.49 -9.96 16.38
N PRO A 282 1.49 -11.31 16.27
CA PRO A 282 2.59 -12.04 15.68
C PRO A 282 2.81 -11.63 14.20
N PRO A 283 4.06 -11.44 13.75
CA PRO A 283 4.34 -11.28 12.33
C PRO A 283 4.02 -12.59 11.60
N LEU A 284 3.50 -12.50 10.38
CA LEU A 284 3.10 -13.67 9.60
C LEU A 284 4.29 -14.26 8.86
N GLY A 285 4.57 -15.54 9.12
CA GLY A 285 5.54 -16.29 8.37
C GLY A 285 5.00 -16.74 7.02
N THR A 286 5.85 -17.39 6.22
CA THR A 286 5.46 -17.88 4.90
C THR A 286 4.31 -18.91 4.94
N GLN A 287 4.18 -19.71 6.00
CA GLN A 287 3.04 -20.62 6.15
C GLN A 287 1.74 -19.87 6.42
N ASP A 288 1.78 -18.88 7.31
CA ASP A 288 0.61 -18.08 7.66
C ASP A 288 0.14 -17.22 6.47
N VAL A 289 1.08 -16.58 5.77
CA VAL A 289 0.78 -15.81 4.54
C VAL A 289 0.16 -16.70 3.46
N ARG A 290 0.72 -17.89 3.26
CA ARG A 290 0.18 -18.86 2.29
C ARG A 290 -1.24 -19.28 2.64
N ALA A 291 -1.45 -19.72 3.88
CA ALA A 291 -2.76 -20.12 4.36
C ALA A 291 -3.77 -18.97 4.28
N TYR A 292 -3.35 -17.75 4.65
CA TYR A 292 -4.18 -16.57 4.55
C TYR A 292 -4.63 -16.30 3.11
N MET A 293 -3.71 -16.30 2.15
CA MET A 293 -4.04 -16.12 0.73
C MET A 293 -4.98 -17.22 0.23
N MET A 294 -4.71 -18.48 0.59
CA MET A 294 -5.58 -19.61 0.22
C MET A 294 -6.99 -19.46 0.81
N LEU A 295 -7.13 -19.05 2.07
CA LEU A 295 -8.42 -18.78 2.70
C LEU A 295 -9.15 -17.60 2.06
N LEU A 296 -8.43 -16.54 1.64
CA LEU A 296 -9.03 -15.43 0.90
C LEU A 296 -9.62 -15.89 -0.44
N TYR A 297 -8.94 -16.80 -1.15
CA TYR A 297 -9.48 -17.39 -2.38
C TYR A 297 -10.66 -18.32 -2.13
N VAL A 298 -10.61 -19.13 -1.07
CA VAL A 298 -11.73 -19.98 -0.63
C VAL A 298 -12.96 -19.13 -0.28
N GLU A 299 -12.80 -18.05 0.48
CA GLU A 299 -13.91 -17.17 0.88
C GLU A 299 -14.59 -16.52 -0.34
N ASN A 300 -13.80 -16.12 -1.35
CA ASN A 300 -14.28 -15.50 -2.59
C ASN A 300 -14.67 -16.52 -3.68
N SER A 301 -14.67 -17.82 -3.37
CA SER A 301 -15.07 -18.88 -4.30
C SER A 301 -16.59 -19.14 -4.30
N SER A 302 -17.03 -19.98 -5.24
CA SER A 302 -18.42 -20.44 -5.36
C SER A 302 -18.81 -21.57 -4.39
N LEU A 303 -17.92 -21.98 -3.48
CA LEU A 303 -18.22 -22.98 -2.46
C LEU A 303 -19.32 -22.50 -1.49
N ALA A 304 -20.02 -23.44 -0.86
CA ALA A 304 -21.03 -23.12 0.15
C ALA A 304 -20.39 -22.66 1.47
N ASP A 305 -21.10 -21.83 2.25
CA ASP A 305 -20.55 -21.20 3.46
C ASP A 305 -20.17 -22.21 4.56
N ASP A 306 -20.91 -23.30 4.69
CA ASP A 306 -20.60 -24.41 5.59
C ASP A 306 -19.32 -25.15 5.18
N GLU A 307 -19.11 -25.32 3.87
CA GLU A 307 -17.88 -25.90 3.34
C GLU A 307 -16.68 -24.96 3.55
N LYS A 308 -16.85 -23.65 3.32
CA LYS A 308 -15.82 -22.63 3.60
C LYS A 308 -15.39 -22.66 5.06
N GLU A 309 -16.35 -22.73 5.98
CA GLU A 309 -16.06 -22.77 7.42
C GLU A 309 -15.36 -24.08 7.84
N ARG A 310 -15.74 -25.22 7.24
CA ARG A 310 -15.04 -26.50 7.43
C ARG A 310 -13.58 -26.41 6.96
N ILE A 311 -13.34 -25.83 5.78
CA ILE A 311 -12.00 -25.64 5.23
C ILE A 311 -11.17 -24.71 6.14
N ARG A 312 -11.75 -23.58 6.56
CA ARG A 312 -11.11 -22.63 7.48
C ARG A 312 -10.65 -23.33 8.77
N SER A 313 -11.55 -24.09 9.39
CA SER A 313 -11.25 -24.84 10.61
C SER A 313 -10.12 -25.86 10.39
N ALA A 314 -10.13 -26.59 9.27
CA ALA A 314 -9.07 -27.54 8.92
C ALA A 314 -7.71 -26.85 8.71
N VAL A 315 -7.70 -25.68 8.06
CA VAL A 315 -6.49 -24.86 7.86
C VAL A 315 -5.93 -24.36 9.19
N CYS A 316 -6.77 -23.82 10.08
CA CYS A 316 -6.35 -23.38 11.41
C CYS A 316 -5.77 -24.55 12.22
N GLN A 317 -6.41 -25.71 12.19
CA GLN A 317 -5.89 -26.91 12.84
C GLN A 317 -4.51 -27.30 12.28
N GLN A 318 -4.35 -27.30 10.96
CA GLN A 318 -3.08 -27.60 10.31
C GLN A 318 -1.97 -26.60 10.69
N LEU A 319 -2.28 -25.30 10.76
CA LEU A 319 -1.33 -24.25 11.16
C LEU A 319 -0.88 -24.38 12.62
N SER A 320 -1.78 -24.79 13.52
CA SER A 320 -1.45 -25.06 14.93
C SER A 320 -0.40 -26.18 15.11
N GLU A 321 -0.24 -27.03 14.09
CA GLU A 321 0.71 -28.14 14.05
C GLU A 321 1.90 -27.88 13.12
N SER A 322 2.08 -26.64 12.66
CA SER A 322 3.20 -26.25 11.78
C SER A 322 4.57 -26.53 12.38
N TRP A 323 4.70 -26.44 13.70
CA TRP A 323 5.91 -26.81 14.45
C TRP A 323 6.26 -28.30 14.37
N LYS A 324 5.30 -29.17 14.03
CA LYS A 324 5.52 -30.61 13.75
C LYS A 324 5.96 -30.86 12.29
N GLY A 325 6.17 -29.81 11.50
CA GLY A 325 6.50 -29.90 10.07
C GLY A 325 5.28 -30.01 9.15
N LYS A 326 4.05 -29.87 9.66
CA LYS A 326 2.84 -29.79 8.83
C LYS A 326 2.80 -28.45 8.08
N ARG A 327 2.23 -28.46 6.88
CA ARG A 327 2.18 -27.30 5.99
C ARG A 327 0.78 -27.15 5.41
N VAL A 328 0.40 -25.91 5.12
CA VAL A 328 -0.81 -25.59 4.36
C VAL A 328 -0.36 -25.31 2.95
N ASP A 329 -0.25 -26.32 2.09
CA ASP A 329 0.15 -26.17 0.69
C ASP A 329 -1.01 -26.51 -0.26
N ALA A 330 -0.81 -26.31 -1.57
CA ALA A 330 -1.84 -26.58 -2.57
C ALA A 330 -2.32 -28.05 -2.53
N ARG A 331 -1.43 -28.97 -2.15
CA ARG A 331 -1.77 -30.39 -1.97
C ARG A 331 -2.72 -30.57 -0.79
N PHE A 332 -2.39 -30.06 0.39
CA PHE A 332 -3.27 -30.11 1.56
C PHE A 332 -4.65 -29.50 1.26
N MET A 333 -4.69 -28.36 0.57
CA MET A 333 -5.95 -27.72 0.20
C MET A 333 -6.78 -28.58 -0.77
N THR A 334 -6.13 -29.19 -1.76
CA THR A 334 -6.81 -30.10 -2.69
C THR A 334 -7.34 -31.35 -2.00
N GLU A 335 -6.61 -31.91 -1.04
CA GLU A 335 -7.07 -33.05 -0.23
C GLU A 335 -8.25 -32.65 0.68
N THR A 336 -8.28 -31.39 1.14
CA THR A 336 -9.33 -30.84 2.00
C THR A 336 -10.62 -30.49 1.22
N ILE A 337 -10.50 -30.26 -0.09
CA ILE A 337 -11.58 -29.84 -1.01
C ILE A 337 -11.77 -30.93 -2.09
N PRO A 338 -12.62 -31.95 -1.85
CA PRO A 338 -12.72 -33.12 -2.72
C PRO A 338 -13.04 -32.81 -4.19
N ASP A 339 -13.89 -31.80 -4.44
CA ASP A 339 -14.32 -31.36 -5.77
C ASP A 339 -13.89 -29.91 -6.05
N CYS A 340 -12.60 -29.60 -5.81
CA CYS A 340 -12.07 -28.25 -5.97
C CYS A 340 -12.26 -27.71 -7.41
N PRO A 341 -13.02 -26.61 -7.60
CA PRO A 341 -13.21 -25.98 -8.91
C PRO A 341 -11.88 -25.63 -9.59
N GLY A 342 -11.82 -25.73 -10.93
CA GLY A 342 -10.61 -25.46 -11.70
C GLY A 342 -10.00 -24.08 -11.42
N ASP A 343 -10.83 -23.04 -11.43
CA ASP A 343 -10.40 -21.67 -11.16
C ASP A 343 -9.87 -21.51 -9.71
N LEU A 344 -10.49 -22.19 -8.74
CA LEU A 344 -10.02 -22.16 -7.35
C LEU A 344 -8.67 -22.89 -7.22
N ARG A 345 -8.49 -24.03 -7.90
CA ARG A 345 -7.21 -24.74 -7.93
C ARG A 345 -6.08 -23.86 -8.45
N SER A 346 -6.30 -23.17 -9.59
CA SER A 346 -5.31 -22.23 -10.14
C SER A 346 -4.99 -21.09 -9.16
N ASN A 347 -5.99 -20.57 -8.45
CA ASN A 347 -5.79 -19.56 -7.41
C ASN A 347 -4.99 -20.07 -6.21
N LEU A 348 -5.23 -21.31 -5.77
CA LEU A 348 -4.47 -21.94 -4.69
C LEU A 348 -3.00 -22.17 -5.08
N ASP A 349 -2.75 -22.58 -6.31
CA ASP A 349 -1.38 -22.73 -6.86
C ASP A 349 -0.68 -21.37 -6.94
N LEU A 350 -1.39 -20.31 -7.36
CA LEU A 350 -0.87 -18.95 -7.37
C LEU A 350 -0.51 -18.47 -5.95
N ALA A 351 -1.38 -18.71 -4.96
CA ALA A 351 -1.13 -18.40 -3.56
C ALA A 351 0.14 -19.11 -3.04
N ASP A 352 0.30 -20.39 -3.36
CA ASP A 352 1.46 -21.19 -2.93
C ASP A 352 2.78 -20.61 -3.46
N ARG A 353 2.78 -20.22 -4.74
CA ARG A 353 3.94 -19.63 -5.43
C ARG A 353 4.30 -18.24 -4.89
N LEU A 354 3.31 -17.38 -4.65
CA LEU A 354 3.54 -15.99 -4.25
C LEU A 354 3.87 -15.84 -2.76
N ALA A 355 3.39 -16.75 -1.91
CA ALA A 355 3.48 -16.62 -0.45
C ALA A 355 4.91 -16.37 0.11
N PRO A 356 5.99 -17.01 -0.39
CA PRO A 356 7.35 -16.71 0.06
C PRO A 356 7.71 -15.24 -0.10
N LEU A 357 7.54 -14.67 -1.29
CA LEU A 357 7.83 -13.28 -1.58
C LEU A 357 6.89 -12.30 -0.87
N MET A 358 5.60 -12.66 -0.73
CA MET A 358 4.64 -11.85 0.03
C MET A 358 5.05 -11.73 1.51
N SER A 359 5.73 -12.75 2.04
CA SER A 359 6.24 -12.78 3.41
C SER A 359 7.58 -12.05 3.55
N THR A 360 8.52 -12.22 2.62
CA THR A 360 9.89 -11.70 2.73
C THR A 360 10.10 -10.29 2.15
N ALA A 361 9.32 -9.89 1.13
CA ALA A 361 9.48 -8.59 0.48
C ALA A 361 9.19 -7.45 1.48
N LYS A 362 10.14 -6.53 1.68
CA LYS A 362 10.05 -5.47 2.70
C LYS A 362 8.80 -4.58 2.59
N GLN A 363 8.32 -4.37 1.37
CA GLN A 363 7.15 -3.55 1.06
C GLN A 363 5.81 -4.23 1.38
N ILE A 364 5.83 -5.54 1.67
CA ILE A 364 4.64 -6.32 2.05
C ILE A 364 4.83 -6.91 3.43
N ALA A 365 5.95 -7.59 3.68
CA ALA A 365 6.38 -8.13 4.98
C ALA A 365 5.28 -8.95 5.68
N GLY A 366 4.55 -9.75 4.91
CA GLY A 366 3.42 -10.56 5.40
C GLY A 366 2.23 -9.74 5.90
N ASN A 367 2.13 -8.45 5.58
CA ASN A 367 1.04 -7.59 6.05
C ASN A 367 -0.30 -7.97 5.37
N PRO A 368 -1.32 -8.44 6.12
CA PRO A 368 -2.60 -8.88 5.58
C PRO A 368 -3.29 -7.86 4.69
N ARG A 369 -3.27 -6.59 5.09
CA ARG A 369 -3.87 -5.49 4.33
C ARG A 369 -3.16 -5.28 3.00
N LEU A 370 -1.84 -5.32 2.99
CA LEU A 370 -1.05 -5.15 1.76
C LEU A 370 -1.22 -6.35 0.82
N ILE A 371 -1.35 -7.57 1.36
CA ILE A 371 -1.69 -8.78 0.60
C ILE A 371 -3.08 -8.63 -0.04
N LYS A 372 -4.11 -8.28 0.73
CA LYS A 372 -5.46 -8.02 0.18
C LYS A 372 -5.44 -6.93 -0.90
N ARG A 373 -4.70 -5.84 -0.68
CA ARG A 373 -4.53 -4.77 -1.69
C ARG A 373 -3.89 -5.29 -2.97
N PHE A 374 -2.81 -6.07 -2.86
CA PHE A 374 -2.17 -6.69 -4.01
C PHE A 374 -3.15 -7.56 -4.81
N LEU A 375 -3.87 -8.46 -4.12
CA LEU A 375 -4.86 -9.34 -4.74
C LEU A 375 -6.00 -8.55 -5.40
N ASN A 376 -6.49 -7.50 -4.73
CA ASN A 376 -7.49 -6.60 -5.30
C ASN A 376 -6.98 -5.90 -6.57
N THR A 377 -5.73 -5.40 -6.56
CA THR A 377 -5.11 -4.81 -7.76
C THR A 377 -5.02 -5.83 -8.89
N LEU A 378 -4.59 -7.07 -8.61
CA LEU A 378 -4.57 -8.15 -9.60
C LEU A 378 -5.96 -8.39 -10.21
N SER A 379 -6.99 -8.50 -9.36
CA SER A 379 -8.38 -8.71 -9.80
C SER A 379 -8.92 -7.54 -10.65
N ILE A 380 -8.60 -6.29 -10.29
CA ILE A 380 -8.95 -5.11 -11.08
C ILE A 380 -8.26 -5.17 -12.45
N ARG A 381 -6.97 -5.48 -12.49
CA ARG A 381 -6.17 -5.57 -13.74
C ARG A 381 -6.68 -6.67 -14.66
N MET A 382 -7.04 -7.84 -14.11
CA MET A 382 -7.66 -8.92 -14.87
C MET A 382 -9.03 -8.51 -15.42
N SER A 383 -9.86 -7.84 -14.62
CA SER A 383 -11.16 -7.34 -15.07
C SER A 383 -11.02 -6.30 -16.19
N LEU A 384 -10.02 -5.42 -16.10
CA LEU A 384 -9.68 -4.45 -17.14
C LEU A 384 -9.25 -5.16 -18.43
N ALA A 385 -8.35 -6.14 -18.33
CA ALA A 385 -7.90 -6.95 -19.46
C ALA A 385 -9.08 -7.60 -20.20
N CYS A 386 -9.96 -8.28 -19.46
CA CYS A 386 -11.15 -8.93 -20.00
C CYS A 386 -12.10 -7.93 -20.68
N SER A 387 -12.38 -6.79 -20.05
CA SER A 387 -13.27 -5.77 -20.62
C SER A 387 -12.73 -5.12 -21.90
N GLN A 388 -11.41 -5.05 -22.05
CA GLN A 388 -10.74 -4.48 -23.21
C GLN A 388 -10.39 -5.53 -24.27
N GLY A 389 -10.73 -6.82 -24.03
CA GLY A 389 -10.39 -7.93 -24.93
C GLY A 389 -8.88 -8.17 -25.05
N VAL A 390 -8.10 -7.76 -24.05
CA VAL A 390 -6.64 -7.93 -24.02
C VAL A 390 -6.32 -9.28 -23.38
N PRO A 391 -5.69 -10.22 -24.11
CA PRO A 391 -5.35 -11.53 -23.55
C PRO A 391 -4.19 -11.36 -22.55
N VAL A 392 -4.45 -11.69 -21.29
CA VAL A 392 -3.47 -11.63 -20.20
C VAL A 392 -3.52 -12.91 -19.39
N GLU A 393 -2.35 -13.52 -19.18
CA GLU A 393 -2.19 -14.65 -18.26
C GLU A 393 -2.08 -14.13 -16.82
N GLU A 394 -2.92 -14.63 -15.91
CA GLU A 394 -3.03 -14.12 -14.53
C GLU A 394 -1.74 -14.32 -13.72
N THR A 395 -1.09 -15.46 -13.85
CA THR A 395 0.18 -15.80 -13.16
C THR A 395 1.32 -14.87 -13.59
N ALA A 396 1.45 -14.60 -14.89
CA ALA A 396 2.44 -13.68 -15.44
C ALA A 396 2.15 -12.23 -15.02
N LEU A 397 0.87 -11.83 -15.04
CA LEU A 397 0.45 -10.52 -14.53
C LEU A 397 0.76 -10.37 -13.04
N ALA A 398 0.49 -11.37 -12.21
CA ALA A 398 0.80 -11.36 -10.78
C ALA A 398 2.32 -11.22 -10.54
N LYS A 399 3.15 -11.94 -11.29
CA LYS A 399 4.62 -11.83 -11.22
C LYS A 399 5.09 -10.42 -11.59
N VAL A 400 4.57 -9.82 -12.66
CA VAL A 400 4.93 -8.45 -13.06
C VAL A 400 4.42 -7.41 -12.07
N LEU A 401 3.19 -7.56 -11.56
CA LEU A 401 2.60 -6.67 -10.57
C LEU A 401 3.37 -6.70 -9.24
N LEU A 402 3.88 -7.87 -8.85
CA LEU A 402 4.71 -8.00 -7.67
C LEU A 402 6.04 -7.26 -7.86
N PHE A 403 6.64 -7.35 -9.05
CA PHE A 403 7.84 -6.59 -9.40
C PHE A 403 7.57 -5.08 -9.39
N GLU A 404 6.49 -4.61 -10.01
CA GLU A 404 6.05 -3.21 -10.01
C GLU A 404 5.92 -2.65 -8.58
N ARG A 405 5.40 -3.46 -7.66
CA ARG A 405 5.16 -3.06 -6.28
C ARG A 405 6.41 -3.06 -5.39
N CYS A 406 7.30 -4.03 -5.58
CA CYS A 406 8.35 -4.35 -4.61
C CYS A 406 9.77 -4.06 -5.13
N ALA A 407 9.98 -4.01 -6.44
CA ALA A 407 11.27 -3.62 -7.01
C ALA A 407 11.48 -2.11 -6.91
N ASP A 408 12.74 -1.69 -6.98
CA ASP A 408 13.10 -0.30 -7.15
C ASP A 408 12.55 0.27 -8.47
N GLU A 409 12.14 1.54 -8.46
CA GLU A 409 11.56 2.22 -9.63
C GLU A 409 12.47 2.16 -10.86
N SER A 410 13.78 2.25 -10.66
CA SER A 410 14.77 2.15 -11.74
C SER A 410 14.85 0.75 -12.35
N ALA A 411 14.66 -0.31 -11.55
CA ALA A 411 14.62 -1.69 -12.05
C ALA A 411 13.34 -1.95 -12.85
N TYR A 412 12.19 -1.48 -12.35
CA TYR A 412 10.92 -1.56 -13.06
C TYR A 412 10.95 -0.77 -14.39
N SER A 413 11.47 0.46 -14.36
CA SER A 413 11.64 1.29 -15.56
C SER A 413 12.53 0.61 -16.61
N LYS A 414 13.60 -0.08 -16.17
CA LYS A 414 14.47 -0.85 -17.06
C LYS A 414 13.74 -2.02 -17.71
N LEU A 415 12.90 -2.75 -16.97
CA LEU A 415 12.05 -3.80 -17.53
C LEU A 415 11.10 -3.23 -18.60
N LEU A 416 10.42 -2.12 -18.30
CA LEU A 416 9.52 -1.43 -19.25
C LEU A 416 10.24 -0.98 -20.52
N SER A 417 11.41 -0.34 -20.39
CA SER A 417 12.21 0.11 -21.54
C SER A 417 12.62 -1.06 -22.43
N ASN A 418 13.08 -2.17 -21.86
CA ASN A 418 13.44 -3.36 -22.64
C ASN A 418 12.24 -3.98 -23.37
N VAL A 419 11.07 -4.05 -22.73
CA VAL A 419 9.85 -4.57 -23.38
C VAL A 419 9.39 -3.64 -24.50
N ASN A 420 9.40 -2.32 -24.29
CA ASN A 420 8.97 -1.34 -25.28
C ASN A 420 9.93 -1.18 -26.47
N GLU A 421 11.23 -1.40 -26.25
CA GLU A 421 12.27 -1.35 -27.29
C GLU A 421 12.39 -2.67 -28.08
N SER A 422 11.86 -3.77 -27.53
CA SER A 422 11.82 -5.08 -28.19
C SER A 422 10.73 -5.13 -29.26
N GLU A 423 11.08 -5.49 -30.49
CA GLU A 423 10.11 -5.67 -31.59
C GLU A 423 9.02 -6.69 -31.25
N THR A 424 9.38 -7.69 -30.42
CA THR A 424 8.50 -8.79 -30.02
C THR A 424 7.81 -8.55 -28.68
N GLY A 425 8.15 -7.48 -27.96
CA GLY A 425 7.66 -7.25 -26.59
C GLY A 425 8.21 -8.22 -25.54
N ARG A 426 9.20 -9.05 -25.90
CA ARG A 426 9.79 -10.05 -25.01
C ARG A 426 11.01 -9.53 -24.26
N PRO A 427 11.11 -9.72 -22.93
CA PRO A 427 12.24 -9.29 -22.12
C PRO A 427 13.39 -10.30 -22.16
N VAL A 428 13.98 -10.53 -23.35
CA VAL A 428 15.01 -11.58 -23.56
C VAL A 428 16.24 -11.44 -22.66
N PHE A 429 16.51 -10.22 -22.16
CA PHE A 429 17.60 -9.98 -21.22
C PHE A 429 17.45 -10.73 -19.88
N LEU A 430 16.25 -11.21 -19.54
CA LEU A 430 15.99 -12.00 -18.32
C LEU A 430 16.34 -13.49 -18.46
N ALA A 431 16.55 -13.99 -19.70
CA ALA A 431 16.68 -15.43 -20.00
C ALA A 431 17.69 -16.16 -19.12
N ASP A 432 18.92 -15.66 -19.10
CA ASP A 432 20.02 -16.29 -18.37
C ASP A 432 19.80 -16.18 -16.85
N TRP A 433 19.14 -15.12 -16.39
CA TRP A 433 18.90 -14.86 -14.97
C TRP A 433 17.78 -15.72 -14.41
N GLU A 434 16.66 -15.84 -15.12
CA GLU A 434 15.55 -16.73 -14.73
C GLU A 434 16.04 -18.19 -14.69
N LYS A 435 16.82 -18.60 -15.70
CA LYS A 435 17.39 -19.95 -15.75
C LYS A 435 18.31 -20.25 -14.57
N LYS A 436 19.23 -19.34 -14.25
CA LYS A 436 20.14 -19.46 -13.09
C LYS A 436 19.41 -19.44 -11.76
N ALA A 437 18.41 -18.57 -11.62
CA ALA A 437 17.63 -18.46 -10.39
C ALA A 437 16.85 -19.74 -10.11
N VAL A 438 16.23 -20.33 -11.13
CA VAL A 438 15.50 -21.60 -11.02
C VAL A 438 16.44 -22.79 -10.74
N SER A 439 17.66 -22.79 -11.29
CA SER A 439 18.65 -23.84 -11.00
C SER A 439 19.35 -23.68 -9.64
N GLY A 440 19.12 -22.58 -8.92
CA GLY A 440 19.79 -22.26 -7.66
C GLY A 440 21.25 -21.85 -7.80
N GLU A 441 21.67 -21.41 -9.00
CA GLU A 441 23.01 -20.90 -9.26
C GLU A 441 23.20 -19.48 -8.67
N GLU A 442 24.45 -19.13 -8.33
CA GLU A 442 24.77 -17.79 -7.85
C GLU A 442 24.56 -16.72 -8.95
N LEU A 443 23.97 -15.61 -8.51
CA LEU A 443 23.44 -14.53 -9.33
C LEU A 443 24.36 -13.28 -9.28
N ASP A 444 25.67 -13.48 -9.34
CA ASP A 444 26.68 -12.45 -9.01
C ASP A 444 26.76 -11.27 -10.00
N GLY A 445 26.36 -11.48 -11.25
CA GLY A 445 26.40 -10.43 -12.29
C GLY A 445 25.13 -9.56 -12.38
N LEU A 446 24.15 -9.71 -11.48
CA LEU A 446 22.93 -8.90 -11.53
C LEU A 446 23.20 -7.39 -11.40
N LYS A 447 24.28 -7.02 -10.71
CA LYS A 447 24.77 -5.64 -10.62
C LYS A 447 25.06 -5.01 -11.98
N ASP A 448 25.38 -5.82 -13.00
CA ASP A 448 25.67 -5.34 -14.35
C ASP A 448 24.41 -4.78 -15.05
N LEU A 449 23.22 -5.18 -14.59
CA LEU A 449 21.94 -4.61 -15.02
C LEU A 449 21.61 -3.27 -14.33
N GLY A 450 22.34 -2.95 -13.25
CA GLY A 450 22.17 -1.77 -12.41
C GLY A 450 22.14 -2.13 -10.92
N ALA A 451 22.56 -1.21 -10.05
CA ALA A 451 22.60 -1.45 -8.61
C ALA A 451 21.23 -1.83 -7.99
N SER A 452 20.13 -1.34 -8.59
CA SER A 452 18.75 -1.65 -8.17
C SER A 452 18.29 -3.07 -8.50
N TRP A 453 19.00 -3.78 -9.36
CA TRP A 453 18.72 -5.18 -9.67
C TRP A 453 19.37 -6.13 -8.66
N ASP A 454 20.37 -5.66 -7.90
CA ASP A 454 21.04 -6.46 -6.89
C ASP A 454 20.32 -6.39 -5.53
N SER A 455 19.17 -7.07 -5.44
CA SER A 455 18.44 -7.22 -4.18
C SER A 455 17.95 -8.65 -3.98
N ASP A 456 17.81 -9.05 -2.71
CA ASP A 456 17.27 -10.37 -2.34
C ASP A 456 15.89 -10.60 -2.97
N PHE A 457 15.06 -9.56 -3.01
CA PHE A 457 13.75 -9.59 -3.66
C PHE A 457 13.84 -9.95 -5.15
N VAL A 458 14.75 -9.31 -5.90
CA VAL A 458 14.89 -9.57 -7.35
C VAL A 458 15.39 -10.99 -7.59
N ARG A 459 16.29 -11.51 -6.74
CA ARG A 459 16.81 -12.87 -6.82
C ARG A 459 15.68 -13.91 -6.64
N ASP A 460 14.88 -13.74 -5.59
CA ASP A 460 13.72 -14.61 -5.32
C ASP A 460 12.64 -14.45 -6.40
N TRP A 461 12.43 -13.24 -6.93
CA TRP A 461 11.47 -12.95 -7.98
C TRP A 461 11.83 -13.61 -9.32
N LEU A 462 13.12 -13.66 -9.67
CA LEU A 462 13.60 -14.35 -10.87
C LEU A 462 13.34 -15.86 -10.81
N ALA A 463 13.35 -16.45 -9.61
CA ALA A 463 13.06 -17.86 -9.40
C ALA A 463 11.55 -18.19 -9.47
N LEU A 464 10.67 -17.18 -9.47
CA LEU A 464 9.23 -17.42 -9.64
C LEU A 464 8.90 -17.87 -11.05
N GLU A 465 8.04 -18.86 -11.15
CA GLU A 465 7.35 -19.21 -12.39
C GLU A 465 6.09 -18.34 -12.60
N PRO A 466 5.69 -18.06 -13.86
CA PRO A 466 6.34 -18.48 -15.10
C PRO A 466 7.57 -17.62 -15.45
N ALA A 467 8.46 -18.17 -16.27
CA ALA A 467 9.53 -17.40 -16.88
C ALA A 467 8.94 -16.37 -17.86
N LEU A 468 9.33 -15.11 -17.74
CA LEU A 468 8.81 -14.01 -18.55
C LEU A 468 9.54 -13.86 -19.89
N THR A 469 10.71 -14.48 -20.02
CA THR A 469 11.62 -14.36 -21.18
C THR A 469 10.94 -14.58 -22.53
N ASP A 470 10.08 -15.59 -22.66
CA ASP A 470 9.43 -15.96 -23.93
C ASP A 470 8.04 -15.31 -24.11
N MET A 471 7.58 -14.56 -23.11
CA MET A 471 6.25 -13.96 -23.07
C MET A 471 6.27 -12.54 -23.67
N ASP A 472 5.29 -12.24 -24.52
CA ASP A 472 5.06 -10.86 -24.96
C ASP A 472 4.35 -10.09 -23.85
N LEU A 473 5.11 -9.24 -23.15
CA LEU A 473 4.60 -8.54 -21.97
C LEU A 473 3.81 -7.26 -22.31
N ARG A 474 3.66 -6.87 -23.58
CA ARG A 474 2.97 -5.62 -23.95
C ARG A 474 1.54 -5.58 -23.47
N ALA A 475 0.83 -6.71 -23.53
CA ALA A 475 -0.54 -6.84 -23.04
C ALA A 475 -0.62 -6.62 -21.51
N ILE A 476 0.29 -7.24 -20.76
CA ILE A 476 0.42 -7.07 -19.30
C ILE A 476 0.73 -5.61 -18.96
N LEU A 477 1.73 -5.01 -19.62
CA LEU A 477 2.10 -3.62 -19.39
C LEU A 477 0.99 -2.63 -19.79
N TYR A 478 0.17 -2.97 -20.77
CA TYR A 478 -0.98 -2.17 -21.20
C TYR A 478 -2.07 -2.12 -20.14
N VAL A 479 -2.33 -3.20 -19.42
CA VAL A 479 -3.31 -3.19 -18.34
C VAL A 479 -2.73 -2.62 -17.04
N SER A 480 -1.40 -2.63 -16.88
CA SER A 480 -0.67 -2.02 -15.75
C SER A 480 -0.52 -0.48 -15.78
N ARG A 481 -1.24 0.22 -16.67
CA ARG A 481 -1.08 1.67 -16.98
C ARG A 481 -1.38 2.70 -15.88
N GLU A 482 -1.45 2.34 -14.60
CA GLU A 482 -1.72 3.35 -13.55
C GLU A 482 -0.61 4.40 -13.41
N HIS A 483 0.63 4.10 -13.83
CA HIS A 483 1.77 4.95 -13.50
C HIS A 483 2.54 5.53 -14.70
N MET A 484 2.37 5.00 -15.92
CA MET A 484 2.93 5.64 -17.13
C MET A 484 2.09 5.38 -18.39
N PRO A 485 1.86 6.40 -19.25
CA PRO A 485 1.35 6.15 -20.59
C PRO A 485 2.37 5.29 -21.36
N ILE A 486 1.92 4.20 -21.97
CA ILE A 486 2.68 3.54 -23.04
C ILE A 486 2.81 4.58 -24.14
N ILE A 487 3.97 5.23 -24.19
CA ILE A 487 4.38 5.97 -25.35
C ILE A 487 5.08 4.93 -26.20
N THR A 488 4.33 4.30 -27.11
CA THR A 488 4.99 3.49 -28.13
C THR A 488 5.95 4.40 -28.88
N PRO A 489 7.08 3.88 -29.39
CA PRO A 489 7.91 4.68 -30.28
C PRO A 489 7.03 5.32 -31.38
N SER A 490 6.07 4.62 -31.97
CA SER A 490 5.10 5.21 -32.93
C SER A 490 4.43 6.50 -32.43
N ASP A 491 4.08 6.63 -31.15
CA ASP A 491 3.35 7.80 -30.60
C ASP A 491 4.20 9.07 -30.46
N ARG A 492 5.53 8.98 -30.59
CA ARG A 492 6.43 10.15 -30.52
C ARG A 492 6.73 10.77 -31.88
N LEU A 493 6.40 10.05 -32.96
CA LEU A 493 6.49 10.55 -34.34
C LEU A 493 5.11 11.07 -34.74
N SER A 494 5.07 12.10 -35.59
CA SER A 494 3.84 12.39 -36.33
C SER A 494 3.39 11.17 -37.14
N SER A 495 2.10 11.07 -37.46
CA SER A 495 1.56 9.99 -38.30
C SER A 495 2.27 9.90 -39.66
N GLU A 496 2.65 11.04 -40.23
CA GLU A 496 3.46 11.13 -41.44
C GLU A 496 4.87 10.56 -41.24
N ALA A 497 5.55 10.95 -40.15
CA ALA A 497 6.88 10.45 -39.84
C ALA A 497 6.92 8.96 -39.49
N ALA A 498 5.86 8.42 -38.86
CA ALA A 498 5.72 6.99 -38.61
C ALA A 498 5.63 6.18 -39.91
N GLY A 499 4.84 6.63 -40.89
CA GLY A 499 4.74 5.99 -42.20
C GLY A 499 6.06 6.03 -42.99
N ILE A 500 6.79 7.15 -42.93
CA ILE A 500 8.11 7.28 -43.56
C ILE A 500 9.13 6.37 -42.85
N MET A 501 9.08 6.25 -41.53
CA MET A 501 9.96 5.35 -40.76
C MET A 501 9.76 3.88 -41.16
N GLU A 502 8.52 3.44 -41.36
CA GLU A 502 8.22 2.08 -41.82
C GLU A 502 8.77 1.84 -43.23
N ALA A 503 8.60 2.81 -44.14
CA ALA A 503 9.17 2.75 -45.48
C ALA A 503 10.72 2.72 -45.46
N LEU A 504 11.36 3.46 -44.56
CA LEU A 504 12.82 3.46 -44.39
C LEU A 504 13.32 2.10 -43.90
N ILE A 505 12.65 1.48 -42.92
CA ILE A 505 13.04 0.16 -42.40
C ILE A 505 12.91 -0.93 -43.48
N GLY A 506 11.94 -0.78 -44.39
CA GLY A 506 11.75 -1.69 -45.54
C GLY A 506 12.78 -1.55 -46.67
N LEU A 507 13.71 -0.60 -46.61
CA LEU A 507 14.69 -0.38 -47.67
C LEU A 507 15.70 -1.53 -47.78
N THR A 508 15.78 -2.11 -48.97
CA THR A 508 16.78 -3.14 -49.31
C THR A 508 17.91 -2.61 -50.21
N LYS A 509 17.78 -1.39 -50.76
CA LYS A 509 18.76 -0.76 -51.66
C LYS A 509 18.76 0.78 -51.51
N ARG A 510 19.89 1.41 -51.85
CA ARG A 510 20.18 2.87 -51.74
C ARG A 510 19.36 3.81 -52.65
N LYS A 511 18.25 3.40 -53.27
CA LYS A 511 17.54 4.24 -54.26
C LYS A 511 16.13 4.59 -53.83
N SER A 512 15.99 5.73 -53.14
CA SER A 512 14.74 6.48 -53.12
C SER A 512 15.00 7.96 -52.81
N ALA A 513 15.44 8.72 -53.82
CA ALA A 513 15.39 10.19 -53.76
C ALA A 513 14.01 10.72 -53.28
N PRO A 514 12.86 10.11 -53.67
CA PRO A 514 11.56 10.49 -53.14
C PRO A 514 11.43 10.37 -51.61
N LEU A 515 12.13 9.42 -50.99
CA LEU A 515 12.05 9.21 -49.54
C LEU A 515 12.95 10.18 -48.78
N SER A 516 14.12 10.53 -49.32
CA SER A 516 14.95 11.61 -48.75
C SER A 516 14.20 12.95 -48.80
N ASP A 517 13.44 13.24 -49.86
CA ASP A 517 12.64 14.45 -49.95
C ASP A 517 11.46 14.45 -48.95
N GLN A 518 10.82 13.28 -48.71
CA GLN A 518 9.82 13.12 -47.64
C GLN A 518 10.41 13.28 -46.23
N VAL A 519 11.65 12.83 -46.02
CA VAL A 519 12.35 13.07 -44.74
C VAL A 519 12.70 14.54 -44.58
N ARG A 520 13.01 15.27 -45.66
CA ARG A 520 13.26 16.73 -45.61
C ARG A 520 12.03 17.56 -45.28
N SER A 521 10.83 17.09 -45.63
CA SER A 521 9.59 17.81 -45.32
C SER A 521 9.13 17.65 -43.86
N LEU A 522 9.74 16.73 -43.11
CA LEU A 522 9.43 16.48 -41.70
C LEU A 522 10.00 17.56 -40.77
N PRO A 523 9.35 17.83 -39.62
CA PRO A 523 9.93 18.66 -38.57
C PRO A 523 11.25 18.06 -38.07
N GLY A 524 12.27 18.89 -37.81
CA GLY A 524 13.60 18.40 -37.36
C GLY A 524 13.57 17.56 -36.08
N LYS A 525 12.55 17.73 -35.22
CA LYS A 525 12.31 16.86 -34.05
C LYS A 525 12.00 15.42 -34.46
N ASP A 526 11.19 15.21 -35.50
CA ASP A 526 10.81 13.90 -35.99
C ASP A 526 11.99 13.22 -36.69
N VAL A 527 12.73 13.98 -37.51
CA VAL A 527 13.96 13.49 -38.18
C VAL A 527 15.01 13.04 -37.14
N SER A 528 15.22 13.84 -36.10
CA SER A 528 16.12 13.50 -34.99
C SER A 528 15.71 12.21 -34.28
N LEU A 529 14.41 12.04 -34.04
CA LEU A 529 13.87 10.87 -33.37
C LEU A 529 13.93 9.61 -34.24
N MET A 530 13.71 9.74 -35.55
CA MET A 530 13.89 8.66 -36.52
C MET A 530 15.35 8.22 -36.56
N MET A 531 16.29 9.17 -36.61
CA MET A 531 17.72 8.89 -36.59
C MET A 531 18.11 8.10 -35.32
N ASP A 532 17.62 8.49 -34.15
CA ASP A 532 17.89 7.78 -32.89
C ASP A 532 17.42 6.32 -32.92
N ARG A 533 16.23 6.07 -33.49
CA ARG A 533 15.72 4.70 -33.63
C ARG A 533 16.52 3.86 -34.61
N LEU A 534 16.88 4.45 -35.75
CA LEU A 534 17.70 3.75 -36.74
C LEU A 534 19.05 3.37 -36.13
N LEU A 535 19.65 4.24 -35.30
CA LEU A 535 20.89 3.92 -34.57
C LEU A 535 20.70 2.83 -33.51
N VAL A 536 19.57 2.81 -32.78
CA VAL A 536 19.26 1.72 -31.84
C VAL A 536 19.13 0.39 -32.58
N ARG A 537 18.37 0.36 -33.69
CA ARG A 537 18.24 -0.83 -34.55
C ARG A 537 19.60 -1.26 -35.10
N ALA A 538 20.41 -0.32 -35.53
CA ALA A 538 21.74 -0.57 -36.05
C ALA A 538 22.67 -1.26 -35.04
N ARG A 539 22.49 -1.05 -33.73
CA ARG A 539 23.27 -1.77 -32.68
C ARG A 539 23.00 -3.27 -32.66
N GLN A 540 21.82 -3.70 -33.11
CA GLN A 540 21.42 -5.11 -33.12
C GLN A 540 22.04 -5.89 -34.30
N GLU A 541 22.67 -5.20 -35.25
CA GLU A 541 23.33 -5.83 -36.39
C GLU A 541 24.64 -6.51 -35.98
N ASN A 542 24.75 -7.80 -36.31
CA ASN A 542 25.92 -8.62 -35.99
C ASN A 542 27.06 -8.44 -37.00
N GLN A 543 26.78 -8.00 -38.23
CA GLN A 543 27.78 -7.79 -39.28
C GLN A 543 27.50 -6.51 -40.08
N TRP A 544 28.56 -5.76 -40.35
CA TRP A 544 28.51 -4.46 -40.99
C TRP A 544 29.15 -4.48 -42.38
N GLY A 545 28.41 -5.05 -43.34
CA GLY A 545 28.69 -4.94 -44.78
C GLY A 545 27.77 -3.90 -45.41
N THR A 546 26.55 -4.31 -45.72
CA THR A 546 25.50 -3.39 -46.17
C THR A 546 24.17 -3.84 -45.57
N PRO A 547 23.99 -3.79 -44.24
CA PRO A 547 22.73 -4.15 -43.62
C PRO A 547 21.63 -3.19 -44.07
N ASN A 548 20.37 -3.63 -44.12
CA ASN A 548 19.25 -2.81 -44.61
C ASN A 548 19.13 -1.47 -43.86
N VAL A 549 19.40 -1.49 -42.55
CA VAL A 549 19.40 -0.30 -41.70
C VAL A 549 20.44 0.75 -42.13
N LEU A 550 21.54 0.36 -42.78
CA LEU A 550 22.52 1.31 -43.34
C LEU A 550 21.88 2.19 -44.41
N PHE A 551 21.04 1.62 -45.27
CA PHE A 551 20.37 2.39 -46.32
C PHE A 551 19.36 3.37 -45.74
N ALA A 552 18.63 2.95 -44.70
CA ALA A 552 17.73 3.83 -43.96
C ALA A 552 18.46 5.03 -43.34
N ILE A 553 19.59 4.77 -42.65
CA ILE A 553 20.39 5.82 -42.02
C ILE A 553 20.96 6.78 -43.06
N LEU A 554 21.54 6.26 -44.15
CA LEU A 554 22.09 7.11 -45.21
C LEU A 554 21.00 7.97 -45.86
N THR A 555 19.78 7.45 -46.02
CA THR A 555 18.64 8.22 -46.54
C THR A 555 18.28 9.40 -45.63
N VAL A 556 18.39 9.23 -44.30
CA VAL A 556 18.18 10.30 -43.31
C VAL A 556 19.34 11.30 -43.32
N VAL A 557 20.59 10.84 -43.43
CA VAL A 557 21.78 11.71 -43.53
C VAL A 557 21.80 12.51 -44.83
N ASP A 558 21.32 11.93 -45.95
CA ASP A 558 21.16 12.62 -47.23
C ASP A 558 20.07 13.71 -47.15
N ALA A 559 19.07 13.52 -46.27
CA ALA A 559 18.00 14.47 -46.03
C ALA A 559 18.45 15.61 -45.09
N ASP A 560 19.14 15.28 -44.00
CA ASP A 560 19.66 16.23 -43.00
C ASP A 560 21.10 15.87 -42.59
N GLU A 561 22.05 16.66 -43.10
CA GLU A 561 23.49 16.45 -42.89
C GLU A 561 23.90 16.65 -41.42
N SER A 562 23.11 17.33 -40.58
CA SER A 562 23.42 17.51 -39.16
C SER A 562 23.55 16.19 -38.39
N HIS A 563 22.91 15.12 -38.89
CA HIS A 563 22.99 13.78 -38.32
C HIS A 563 24.23 12.98 -38.75
N ALA A 564 25.00 13.46 -39.73
CA ALA A 564 26.22 12.82 -40.22
C ALA A 564 27.26 12.58 -39.12
N VAL A 565 27.48 13.58 -38.26
CA VAL A 565 28.44 13.49 -37.13
C VAL A 565 28.03 12.40 -36.15
N LYS A 566 26.73 12.31 -35.87
CA LYS A 566 26.16 11.31 -34.96
C LYS A 566 26.34 9.90 -35.52
N PHE A 567 26.11 9.72 -36.82
CA PHE A 567 26.32 8.43 -37.47
C PHE A 567 27.81 8.05 -37.57
N ALA A 568 28.68 9.00 -37.88
CA ALA A 568 30.13 8.78 -37.92
C ALA A 568 30.67 8.32 -36.56
N SER A 569 30.22 8.95 -35.47
CA SER A 569 30.55 8.55 -34.10
C SER A 569 30.09 7.11 -33.81
N PHE A 570 28.86 6.78 -34.19
CA PHE A 570 28.31 5.43 -34.06
C PHE A 570 29.15 4.38 -34.81
N LEU A 571 29.48 4.61 -36.09
CA LEU A 571 30.34 3.70 -36.88
C LEU A 571 31.73 3.54 -36.25
N GLY A 572 32.27 4.60 -35.64
CA GLY A 572 33.54 4.56 -34.93
C GLY A 572 33.54 3.72 -33.64
N GLN A 573 32.36 3.41 -33.09
CA GLN A 573 32.19 2.57 -31.90
C GLN A 573 31.96 1.08 -32.23
N ILE A 574 31.71 0.75 -33.50
CA ILE A 574 31.49 -0.63 -33.92
C ILE A 574 32.81 -1.40 -33.81
N PRO A 575 32.83 -2.60 -33.16
CA PRO A 575 34.00 -3.47 -33.16
C PRO A 575 34.44 -3.80 -34.58
N VAL A 576 35.72 -3.55 -34.89
CA VAL A 576 36.25 -3.65 -36.26
C VAL A 576 36.13 -5.07 -36.84
N GLU A 577 36.04 -6.09 -35.99
CA GLU A 577 35.84 -7.50 -36.34
C GLU A 577 34.48 -7.74 -37.01
N ARG A 578 33.47 -6.89 -36.72
CA ARG A 578 32.13 -6.99 -37.32
C ARG A 578 32.07 -6.37 -38.72
N LEU A 579 33.09 -5.62 -39.16
CA LEU A 579 33.09 -4.93 -40.44
C LEU A 579 33.31 -5.89 -41.62
N LYS A 580 32.61 -5.66 -42.73
CA LYS A 580 32.79 -6.36 -44.00
C LYS A 580 33.08 -5.36 -45.12
N ALA A 581 33.83 -5.78 -46.13
CA ALA A 581 34.35 -4.88 -47.18
C ALA A 581 33.28 -4.06 -47.92
N GLY A 582 32.04 -4.57 -48.00
CA GLY A 582 30.93 -3.91 -48.69
C GLY A 582 30.52 -2.55 -48.11
N ILE A 583 30.84 -2.25 -46.84
CA ILE A 583 30.47 -0.96 -46.23
C ILE A 583 31.29 0.20 -46.77
N VAL A 584 32.54 -0.08 -47.13
CA VAL A 584 33.53 0.91 -47.55
C VAL A 584 33.07 1.70 -48.78
N PRO A 585 32.67 1.06 -49.91
CA PRO A 585 32.14 1.79 -51.06
C PRO A 585 30.74 2.39 -50.81
N ALA A 586 30.01 1.94 -49.80
CA ALA A 586 28.70 2.50 -49.47
C ALA A 586 28.82 3.89 -48.84
N ILE A 587 29.86 4.13 -48.04
CA ILE A 587 30.07 5.38 -47.30
C ILE A 587 31.22 6.25 -47.86
N SER A 588 32.02 5.75 -48.80
CA SER A 588 33.21 6.45 -49.33
C SER A 588 32.94 7.83 -49.91
N ASN A 589 31.73 8.05 -50.43
CA ASN A 589 31.37 9.31 -51.09
C ASN A 589 31.04 10.43 -50.10
N TYR A 590 31.02 10.15 -48.80
CA TYR A 590 30.68 11.14 -47.77
C TYR A 590 31.93 11.74 -47.14
N GLN A 591 31.97 13.07 -47.00
CA GLN A 591 33.12 13.75 -46.38
C GLN A 591 33.31 13.34 -44.91
N TRP A 592 32.22 13.13 -44.16
CA TRP A 592 32.26 12.68 -42.78
C TRP A 592 32.84 11.26 -42.62
N ALA A 593 32.79 10.43 -43.66
CA ALA A 593 33.26 9.06 -43.60
C ALA A 593 34.79 8.96 -43.62
N LYS A 594 35.51 9.98 -44.10
CA LYS A 594 36.98 9.98 -44.20
C LYS A 594 37.65 9.68 -42.85
N SER A 595 37.23 10.37 -41.80
CA SER A 595 37.78 10.17 -40.44
C SER A 595 37.50 8.77 -39.89
N VAL A 596 36.35 8.19 -40.22
CA VAL A 596 35.97 6.83 -39.84
C VAL A 596 36.83 5.80 -40.59
N LEU A 597 36.99 5.99 -41.90
CA LEU A 597 37.78 5.11 -42.77
C LEU A 597 39.28 5.14 -42.41
N ASP A 598 39.83 6.31 -42.07
CA ASP A 598 41.21 6.44 -41.57
C ASP A 598 41.40 5.66 -40.26
N ARG A 599 40.46 5.81 -39.31
CA ARG A 599 40.49 5.07 -38.03
C ARG A 599 40.43 3.56 -38.24
N TRP A 600 39.61 3.08 -39.18
CA TRP A 600 39.54 1.65 -39.51
C TRP A 600 40.81 1.17 -40.23
N ARG A 601 41.42 1.98 -41.10
CA ARG A 601 42.67 1.64 -41.79
C ARG A 601 43.82 1.44 -40.78
N ASP A 602 43.94 2.36 -39.83
CA ASP A 602 45.07 2.44 -38.91
C ASP A 602 44.94 1.44 -37.74
N ASN A 603 43.75 0.88 -37.49
CA ASN A 603 43.54 -0.16 -36.49
C ASN A 603 44.12 -1.52 -36.94
N SER A 604 44.99 -2.11 -36.13
CA SER A 604 45.68 -3.39 -36.42
C SER A 604 44.70 -4.56 -36.61
N SER A 605 43.59 -4.58 -35.87
CA SER A 605 42.59 -5.67 -35.86
C SER A 605 41.55 -5.61 -36.98
N THR A 606 41.55 -4.55 -37.81
CA THR A 606 40.57 -4.44 -38.91
C THR A 606 40.74 -5.56 -39.94
N PRO A 607 39.65 -6.25 -40.36
CA PRO A 607 39.71 -7.36 -41.31
C PRO A 607 40.43 -7.01 -42.62
N GLY A 608 41.29 -7.92 -43.09
CA GLY A 608 42.09 -7.73 -44.30
C GLY A 608 41.30 -7.32 -45.56
N PRO A 609 40.11 -7.90 -45.85
CA PRO A 609 39.26 -7.45 -46.96
C PRO A 609 38.79 -6.00 -46.84
N VAL A 610 38.51 -5.52 -45.62
CA VAL A 610 38.10 -4.13 -45.35
C VAL A 610 39.26 -3.18 -45.57
N LYS A 611 40.45 -3.48 -45.03
CA LYS A 611 41.68 -2.69 -45.28
C LYS A 611 42.03 -2.60 -46.76
N LYS A 612 41.90 -3.70 -47.51
CA LYS A 612 42.10 -3.72 -48.96
C LYS A 612 41.12 -2.80 -49.69
N ALA A 613 39.84 -2.83 -49.31
CA ALA A 613 38.82 -1.95 -49.90
C ALA A 613 39.10 -0.46 -49.59
N ILE A 614 39.54 -0.14 -48.37
CA ILE A 614 39.91 1.23 -47.99
C ILE A 614 41.13 1.71 -48.79
N ASN A 615 42.19 0.90 -48.86
CA ASN A 615 43.42 1.24 -49.58
C ASN A 615 43.21 1.35 -51.10
N ALA A 616 42.26 0.60 -51.67
CA ALA A 616 41.90 0.72 -53.08
C ALA A 616 41.25 2.07 -53.41
N LEU A 617 40.45 2.63 -52.48
CA LEU A 617 39.88 3.96 -52.65
C LEU A 617 40.95 5.06 -52.61
N PHE A 618 41.89 4.99 -51.66
CA PHE A 618 42.98 5.97 -51.55
C PHE A 618 44.01 5.90 -52.69
N LYS A 619 44.14 4.75 -53.37
CA LYS A 619 44.96 4.64 -54.59
C LYS A 619 44.32 5.36 -55.77
N ASN A 620 43.01 5.28 -55.91
CA ASN A 620 42.26 5.94 -57.00
C ASN A 620 42.11 7.46 -56.80
N GLU A 621 42.37 8.01 -55.60
CA GLU A 621 42.42 9.47 -55.35
C GLU A 621 43.79 10.11 -55.68
N LYS A 622 44.83 9.31 -55.93
CA LYS A 622 46.20 9.76 -56.26
C LYS A 622 46.58 9.63 -57.75
N GLU A 623 45.71 9.06 -58.56
CA GLU A 623 45.71 9.12 -60.03
C GLU A 623 44.71 10.17 -60.49
#